data_AF-A0A1X7IVX8-F1
#
_entry.id   AF-A0A1X7IVX8-F1
#
_cell.length_a   1.000
_cell.length_b   1.000
_cell.length_c   1.000
_cell.angle_alpha   90.00
_cell.angle_beta   90.00
_cell.angle_gamma   90.00
#
_symmetry.space_group_name_H-M   'P 1'
#
loop_
_entity.id
_entity.type
_entity.pdbx_description
1 polymer ?
#
loop_
_entity_poly.entity_id
_entity_poly.type
_entity_poly.pdbx_seq_one_letter_code
_entity_poly.pdbx_strand_id
1 'polypeptide(L)'
;MFDKKLDYEMSVLDCRQIQISHTLQQWKLPAELLYYNVCVSTDVMFEHLFEKQLKTWMFDAACYKVSELALLDVRYEELPYTGYQDIAPALKLTAGGHSSAFLWVVCGQVPYVKPTDFADLTALHSLWVQDWHAGMHAEHPSGYYIKDLYPVYDGLITEEEMRILCDHPIELPEAKELLLLHRPTGTVSEQQKNIIAERHASWMSDYRDERVMYHTILDYVDGRRTSPFESLAELYDCCAHAFKFVAGSRHLYSFYLEHTGQDASSISMLRELAKKARTLKNTFFLASHNEKLNIDMVKRVCTEMLELERSWCRWPQQA
;
A
#
# COMPACT_ATOMS: atom_id res chain seq x y z
N MET A 1 1.61 -20.00 -2.14
CA MET A 1 0.33 -19.46 -1.65
C MET A 1 0.62 -18.00 -1.35
N PHE A 2 0.28 -17.09 -2.27
CA PHE A 2 0.42 -15.66 -2.01
C PHE A 2 -0.36 -15.33 -0.74
N ASP A 3 0.27 -14.60 0.19
CA ASP A 3 -0.32 -14.25 1.46
C ASP A 3 -1.57 -13.40 1.21
N LYS A 4 -2.72 -13.80 1.77
CA LYS A 4 -3.98 -13.04 1.64
C LYS A 4 -3.80 -11.58 2.08
N LYS A 5 -2.86 -11.31 2.98
CA LYS A 5 -2.51 -9.97 3.44
C LYS A 5 -1.97 -9.09 2.30
N LEU A 6 -1.06 -9.60 1.47
CA LEU A 6 -0.44 -8.86 0.38
C LEU A 6 -1.48 -8.33 -0.63
N ASP A 7 -2.50 -9.13 -0.96
CA ASP A 7 -3.60 -8.67 -1.84
C ASP A 7 -4.32 -7.42 -1.29
N TYR A 8 -4.44 -7.32 0.04
CA TYR A 8 -5.05 -6.17 0.69
C TYR A 8 -4.08 -5.00 0.85
N GLU A 9 -2.78 -5.26 1.07
CA GLU A 9 -1.73 -4.23 1.05
C GLU A 9 -1.66 -3.56 -0.32
N MET A 10 -1.60 -4.33 -1.42
CA MET A 10 -1.64 -3.85 -2.81
C MET A 10 -2.92 -3.10 -3.20
N SER A 11 -3.90 -3.04 -2.30
CA SER A 11 -5.15 -2.32 -2.50
C SER A 11 -5.13 -0.91 -1.91
N VAL A 12 -4.19 -0.59 -1.03
CA VAL A 12 -4.15 0.69 -0.27
C VAL A 12 -2.75 1.30 -0.23
N LEU A 13 -1.73 0.47 -0.06
CA LEU A 13 -0.35 0.90 0.10
C LEU A 13 0.33 1.06 -1.25
N ASP A 14 1.28 2.00 -1.33
CA ASP A 14 2.19 2.10 -2.48
C ASP A 14 3.24 0.98 -2.45
N CYS A 15 4.01 0.82 -3.54
CA CYS A 15 5.00 -0.26 -3.63
C CYS A 15 6.10 -0.17 -2.57
N ARG A 16 6.52 1.01 -2.14
CA ARG A 16 7.52 1.19 -1.08
C ARG A 16 6.95 0.78 0.27
N GLN A 17 5.75 1.23 0.62
CA GLN A 17 5.07 0.88 1.87
C GLN A 17 4.87 -0.63 1.99
N ILE A 18 4.51 -1.32 0.91
CA ILE A 18 4.40 -2.79 0.88
C ILE A 18 5.77 -3.43 1.13
N GLN A 19 6.82 -2.98 0.43
CA GLN A 19 8.18 -3.52 0.62
C GLN A 19 8.71 -3.29 2.04
N ILE A 20 8.40 -2.13 2.64
CA ILE A 20 8.70 -1.84 4.05
C ILE A 20 7.94 -2.80 4.95
N SER A 21 6.63 -2.99 4.77
CA SER A 21 5.84 -3.96 5.53
C SER A 21 6.45 -5.36 5.50
N HIS A 22 6.82 -5.83 4.31
CA HIS A 22 7.49 -7.11 4.12
C HIS A 22 8.87 -7.17 4.81
N THR A 23 9.65 -6.09 4.78
CA THR A 23 10.93 -5.99 5.48
C THR A 23 10.76 -6.14 6.99
N LEU A 24 9.78 -5.42 7.55
CA LEU A 24 9.45 -5.49 8.98
C LEU A 24 9.05 -6.93 9.38
N GLN A 25 8.25 -7.60 8.56
CA GLN A 25 7.87 -8.99 8.78
C GLN A 25 9.05 -9.95 8.71
N GLN A 26 9.98 -9.76 7.76
CA GLN A 26 11.21 -10.55 7.68
C GLN A 26 12.10 -10.36 8.91
N TRP A 27 12.10 -9.16 9.48
CA TRP A 27 12.77 -8.87 10.75
C TRP A 27 12.01 -9.33 11.99
N LYS A 28 10.83 -9.95 11.81
CA LYS A 28 9.92 -10.42 12.86
C LYS A 28 9.40 -9.28 13.74
N LEU A 29 9.24 -8.10 13.16
CA LEU A 29 8.60 -6.95 13.79
C LEU A 29 7.08 -6.99 13.55
N PRO A 30 6.28 -6.50 14.50
CA PRO A 30 4.82 -6.47 14.39
C PRO A 30 4.37 -5.34 13.45
N ALA A 31 4.57 -5.54 12.15
CA ALA A 31 4.24 -4.57 11.11
C ALA A 31 2.76 -4.12 11.20
N GLU A 32 1.88 -5.02 11.65
CA GLU A 32 0.45 -4.77 11.84
C GLU A 32 0.13 -3.60 12.78
N LEU A 33 1.03 -3.26 13.70
CA LEU A 33 0.88 -2.09 14.57
C LEU A 33 0.85 -0.77 13.81
N LEU A 34 1.46 -0.70 12.62
CA LEU A 34 1.47 0.51 11.79
C LEU A 34 0.21 0.66 10.94
N TYR A 35 -0.74 -0.29 10.97
CA TYR A 35 -2.04 -0.12 10.31
C TYR A 35 -3.06 0.67 11.14
N TYR A 36 -2.65 1.26 12.27
CA TYR A 36 -3.56 1.87 13.24
C TYR A 36 -4.45 2.99 12.67
N ASN A 37 -4.06 3.63 11.57
CA ASN A 37 -4.81 4.69 10.89
C ASN A 37 -5.06 4.36 9.39
N VAL A 38 -4.98 3.09 8.98
CA VAL A 38 -5.18 2.66 7.57
C VAL A 38 -6.65 2.65 7.13
N CYS A 39 -7.59 2.79 8.08
CA CYS A 39 -9.02 2.86 7.75
C CYS A 39 -9.32 4.23 7.12
N VAL A 40 -9.44 4.29 5.80
CA VAL A 40 -9.68 5.52 5.05
C VAL A 40 -11.19 5.70 4.91
N SER A 41 -11.68 6.91 5.19
CA SER A 41 -13.10 7.21 5.03
C SER A 41 -13.51 7.13 3.56
N THR A 42 -14.74 6.69 3.31
CA THR A 42 -15.22 6.61 1.92
C THR A 42 -15.35 7.96 1.27
N ASP A 43 -15.51 9.04 2.04
CA ASP A 43 -15.56 10.41 1.51
C ASP A 43 -14.20 10.82 0.92
N VAL A 44 -13.10 10.52 1.63
CA VAL A 44 -11.74 10.78 1.14
C VAL A 44 -11.43 9.94 -0.11
N MET A 45 -11.89 8.68 -0.15
CA MET A 45 -11.78 7.85 -1.35
C MET A 45 -12.58 8.42 -2.52
N PHE A 46 -13.78 8.94 -2.25
CA PHE A 46 -14.65 9.54 -3.26
C PHE A 46 -14.00 10.78 -3.86
N GLU A 47 -13.50 11.70 -3.02
CA GLU A 47 -12.76 12.89 -3.48
C GLU A 47 -11.58 12.49 -4.38
N HIS A 48 -10.76 11.52 -3.96
CA HIS A 48 -9.58 11.10 -4.72
C HIS A 48 -9.93 10.47 -6.07
N LEU A 49 -10.87 9.52 -6.10
CA LEU A 49 -11.15 8.70 -7.28
C LEU A 49 -12.21 9.28 -8.21
N PHE A 50 -13.24 9.94 -7.67
CA PHE A 50 -14.38 10.42 -8.46
C PHE A 50 -14.26 11.90 -8.79
N GLU A 51 -13.84 12.73 -7.83
CA GLU A 51 -13.74 14.18 -8.05
C GLU A 51 -12.42 14.57 -8.70
N LYS A 52 -11.30 14.08 -8.15
CA LYS A 52 -9.95 14.35 -8.67
C LYS A 52 -9.52 13.38 -9.77
N GLN A 53 -10.23 12.25 -9.94
CA GLN A 53 -9.94 11.20 -10.92
C GLN A 53 -8.47 10.70 -10.88
N LEU A 54 -7.88 10.69 -9.69
CA LEU A 54 -6.52 10.22 -9.48
C LEU A 54 -6.48 8.70 -9.41
N LYS A 55 -5.32 8.12 -9.74
CA LYS A 55 -5.11 6.67 -9.70
C LYS A 55 -4.94 6.19 -8.25
N THR A 56 -5.31 4.94 -7.97
CA THR A 56 -5.23 4.39 -6.59
C THR A 56 -3.81 4.38 -6.05
N TRP A 57 -2.80 4.16 -6.89
CA TRP A 57 -1.39 4.15 -6.47
C TRP A 57 -0.81 5.55 -6.19
N MET A 58 -1.56 6.61 -6.51
CA MET A 58 -1.20 7.99 -6.13
C MET A 58 -1.83 8.37 -4.77
N PHE A 59 -2.55 7.46 -4.12
CA PHE A 59 -3.15 7.75 -2.83
C PHE A 59 -2.10 7.74 -1.74
N ASP A 60 -1.98 8.87 -1.04
CA ASP A 60 -1.04 9.00 0.06
C ASP A 60 -1.65 8.42 1.35
N ALA A 61 -1.41 7.13 1.59
CA ALA A 61 -1.92 6.46 2.79
C ALA A 61 -1.35 7.12 4.07
N ALA A 62 -2.21 7.34 5.06
CA ALA A 62 -1.83 7.97 6.33
C ALA A 62 -0.94 7.07 7.20
N CYS A 63 -0.97 5.76 6.97
CA CYS A 63 -0.16 4.76 7.66
C CYS A 63 1.20 4.57 6.97
N TYR A 64 2.13 3.90 7.66
CA TYR A 64 3.42 3.51 7.09
C TYR A 64 4.24 4.68 6.54
N LYS A 65 4.07 5.88 7.11
CA LYS A 65 5.00 6.96 6.86
C LYS A 65 6.38 6.55 7.36
N VAL A 66 7.43 6.92 6.64
CA VAL A 66 8.81 6.57 7.03
C VAL A 66 9.12 7.03 8.47
N SER A 67 8.63 8.20 8.86
CA SER A 67 8.76 8.74 10.21
C SER A 67 8.08 7.91 11.31
N GLU A 68 7.11 7.05 10.96
CA GLU A 68 6.44 6.15 11.90
C GLU A 68 7.22 4.86 12.18
N LEU A 69 8.25 4.55 11.39
CA LEU A 69 9.10 3.38 11.61
C LEU A 69 9.81 3.44 12.97
N ALA A 70 10.07 4.64 13.48
CA ALA A 70 10.60 4.87 14.82
C ALA A 70 9.69 4.32 15.94
N LEU A 71 8.37 4.19 15.69
CA LEU A 71 7.44 3.54 16.63
C LEU A 71 7.75 2.06 16.82
N LEU A 72 8.46 1.43 15.88
CA LEU A 72 8.92 0.04 15.97
C LEU A 72 10.43 -0.08 16.25
N ASP A 73 11.07 1.01 16.72
CA ASP A 73 12.53 1.13 16.92
C ASP A 73 13.36 0.99 15.64
N VAL A 74 12.72 1.11 14.47
CA VAL A 74 13.41 1.05 13.18
C VAL A 74 13.97 2.43 12.88
N ARG A 75 15.30 2.53 12.92
CA ARG A 75 16.01 3.74 12.50
C ARG A 75 16.06 3.78 10.98
N TYR A 76 16.00 4.97 10.43
CA TYR A 76 16.09 5.18 9.00
C TYR A 76 16.99 6.37 8.67
N GLU A 77 17.52 6.36 7.45
CA GLU A 77 18.24 7.46 6.83
C GLU A 77 17.65 7.72 5.44
N GLU A 78 17.43 8.98 5.12
CA GLU A 78 17.00 9.47 3.82
C GLU A 78 18.20 10.19 3.19
N LEU A 79 18.81 9.56 2.20
CA LEU A 79 20.07 10.02 1.59
C LEU A 79 19.80 10.52 0.16
N PRO A 80 19.72 11.85 -0.06
CA PRO A 80 19.58 12.40 -1.40
C PRO A 80 20.84 12.09 -2.22
N TYR A 81 20.67 11.83 -3.52
CA TYR A 81 21.79 11.46 -4.39
C TYR A 81 21.64 12.01 -5.80
N THR A 82 22.77 12.18 -6.50
CA THR A 82 22.80 12.59 -7.91
C THR A 82 23.15 11.44 -8.84
N GLY A 83 23.89 10.45 -8.33
CA GLY A 83 24.21 9.23 -9.04
C GLY A 83 24.66 8.12 -8.10
N TYR A 84 24.97 6.96 -8.67
CA TYR A 84 25.32 5.75 -7.95
C TYR A 84 26.45 5.94 -6.94
N GLN A 85 27.48 6.74 -7.28
CA GLN A 85 28.66 6.92 -6.42
C GLN A 85 28.32 7.51 -5.05
N ASP A 86 27.29 8.34 -4.96
CA ASP A 86 26.90 9.02 -3.72
C ASP A 86 26.33 8.01 -2.69
N ILE A 87 25.62 6.99 -3.18
CA ILE A 87 24.89 6.02 -2.35
C ILE A 87 25.48 4.61 -2.36
N ALA A 88 26.49 4.34 -3.19
CA ALA A 88 27.15 3.03 -3.24
C ALA A 88 27.66 2.53 -1.87
N PRO A 89 28.27 3.38 -1.01
CA PRO A 89 28.66 2.94 0.33
C PRO A 89 27.47 2.53 1.19
N ALA A 90 26.37 3.30 1.16
CA ALA A 90 25.15 3.03 1.92
C ALA A 90 24.43 1.76 1.44
N LEU A 91 24.34 1.57 0.11
CA LEU A 91 23.81 0.33 -0.48
C LEU A 91 24.60 -0.90 -0.03
N LYS A 92 25.93 -0.79 0.08
CA LYS A 92 26.79 -1.89 0.54
C LYS A 92 26.64 -2.21 2.04
N LEU A 93 26.03 -1.32 2.84
CA LEU A 93 25.67 -1.62 4.24
C LEU A 93 24.54 -2.65 4.37
N THR A 94 23.79 -2.92 3.31
CA THR A 94 22.80 -4.01 3.29
C THR A 94 23.44 -5.39 3.43
N ALA A 95 24.76 -5.50 3.23
CA ALA A 95 25.54 -6.72 3.39
C ALA A 95 25.22 -7.42 4.72
N GLY A 96 24.78 -8.68 4.65
CA GLY A 96 24.48 -9.50 5.82
C GLY A 96 23.11 -9.24 6.45
N GLY A 97 22.23 -8.49 5.80
CA GLY A 97 20.81 -8.35 6.18
C GLY A 97 20.57 -7.55 7.47
N HIS A 98 21.53 -6.72 7.87
CA HIS A 98 21.39 -5.80 9.00
C HIS A 98 20.67 -4.49 8.64
N SER A 99 20.58 -4.18 7.34
CA SER A 99 19.86 -3.04 6.81
C SER A 99 19.12 -3.43 5.54
N SER A 100 18.15 -2.62 5.12
CA SER A 100 17.46 -2.75 3.83
C SER A 100 17.36 -1.39 3.18
N ALA A 101 17.61 -1.34 1.87
CA ALA A 101 17.61 -0.10 1.10
C ALA A 101 16.44 -0.07 0.13
N PHE A 102 15.86 1.11 -0.06
CA PHE A 102 14.78 1.38 -1.00
C PHE A 102 15.12 2.61 -1.84
N LEU A 103 15.01 2.51 -3.15
CA LEU A 103 15.23 3.63 -4.06
C LEU A 103 14.11 3.70 -5.09
N TRP A 104 13.73 4.92 -5.48
CA TRP A 104 12.84 5.11 -6.62
C TRP A 104 13.63 4.97 -7.91
N VAL A 105 13.12 4.16 -8.83
CA VAL A 105 13.65 3.96 -10.17
C VAL A 105 12.53 4.11 -11.20
N VAL A 106 12.89 4.37 -12.45
CA VAL A 106 11.92 4.39 -13.55
C VAL A 106 11.62 2.95 -13.97
N CYS A 107 10.34 2.57 -14.02
CA CYS A 107 9.85 1.23 -14.34
C CYS A 107 10.54 0.61 -15.56
N GLY A 108 10.68 1.36 -16.65
CA GLY A 108 11.28 0.89 -17.90
C GLY A 108 12.80 0.68 -17.87
N GLN A 109 13.48 1.03 -16.78
CA GLN A 109 14.93 0.83 -16.62
C GLN A 109 15.26 -0.42 -15.80
N VAL A 110 14.27 -1.03 -15.16
CA VAL A 110 14.47 -2.21 -14.32
C VAL A 110 14.91 -3.39 -15.19
N PRO A 111 16.09 -4.00 -14.94
CA PRO A 111 16.76 -4.90 -15.90
C PRO A 111 16.01 -6.22 -16.12
N TYR A 112 15.19 -6.64 -15.16
CA TYR A 112 14.43 -7.89 -15.20
C TYR A 112 12.97 -7.70 -15.68
N VAL A 113 12.56 -6.47 -15.98
CA VAL A 113 11.19 -6.13 -16.36
C VAL A 113 10.97 -6.27 -17.86
N LYS A 114 9.85 -6.88 -18.23
CA LYS A 114 9.38 -6.94 -19.62
C LYS A 114 8.47 -5.74 -19.91
N PRO A 115 8.36 -5.30 -21.18
CA PRO A 115 7.49 -4.18 -21.56
C PRO A 115 6.01 -4.32 -21.16
N THR A 116 5.55 -5.54 -20.88
CA THR A 116 4.16 -5.84 -20.47
C THR A 116 3.95 -5.84 -18.95
N ASP A 117 5.01 -5.76 -18.15
CA ASP A 117 4.90 -5.91 -16.69
C ASP A 117 4.40 -4.63 -16.02
N PHE A 118 4.65 -3.46 -16.61
CA PHE A 118 4.10 -2.19 -16.16
C PHE A 118 3.21 -1.58 -17.26
N ALA A 119 2.10 -0.98 -16.82
CA ALA A 119 1.22 -0.21 -17.71
C ALA A 119 1.87 1.10 -18.19
N ASP A 120 2.77 1.66 -17.38
CA ASP A 120 3.51 2.88 -17.67
C ASP A 120 5.00 2.67 -17.35
N LEU A 121 5.82 2.69 -18.40
CA LEU A 121 7.28 2.50 -18.28
C LEU A 121 8.00 3.76 -17.76
N THR A 122 7.34 4.91 -17.72
CA THR A 122 7.88 6.17 -17.20
C THR A 122 7.56 6.39 -15.73
N ALA A 123 6.63 5.61 -15.18
CA ALA A 123 6.28 5.66 -13.77
C ALA A 123 7.46 5.31 -12.85
N LEU A 124 7.40 5.82 -11.62
CA LEU A 124 8.34 5.48 -10.57
C LEU A 124 7.94 4.19 -9.86
N HIS A 125 8.94 3.40 -9.54
CA HIS A 125 8.83 2.16 -8.79
C HIS A 125 9.89 2.09 -7.69
N SER A 126 9.51 1.57 -6.53
CA SER A 126 10.44 1.38 -5.43
C SER A 126 11.16 0.06 -5.63
N LEU A 127 12.49 0.09 -5.62
CA LEU A 127 13.34 -1.10 -5.68
C LEU A 127 13.82 -1.43 -4.27
N TRP A 128 13.61 -2.67 -3.81
CA TRP A 128 14.08 -3.12 -2.49
C TRP A 128 15.37 -3.94 -2.60
N VAL A 129 16.46 -3.36 -2.10
CA VAL A 129 17.79 -3.96 -1.99
C VAL A 129 17.93 -4.63 -0.63
N GLN A 130 18.04 -5.95 -0.63
CA GLN A 130 18.10 -6.74 0.60
C GLN A 130 19.52 -7.04 1.07
N ASP A 131 20.44 -7.21 0.13
CA ASP A 131 21.80 -7.66 0.42
C ASP A 131 22.78 -7.20 -0.68
N TRP A 132 24.05 -7.15 -0.31
CA TRP A 132 25.16 -6.91 -1.22
C TRP A 132 26.08 -8.11 -1.25
N HIS A 133 26.35 -8.62 -2.45
CA HIS A 133 27.29 -9.71 -2.67
C HIS A 133 28.57 -9.19 -3.34
N ALA A 134 29.69 -9.24 -2.62
CA ALA A 134 31.00 -8.97 -3.19
C ALA A 134 31.40 -10.13 -4.13
N GLY A 135 31.57 -9.85 -5.42
CA GLY A 135 32.02 -10.84 -6.38
C GLY A 135 33.42 -11.34 -6.04
N MET A 136 33.59 -12.66 -5.92
CA MET A 136 34.89 -13.25 -5.59
C MET A 136 35.73 -13.54 -6.85
N HIS A 137 35.09 -13.72 -8.02
CA HIS A 137 35.74 -14.08 -9.29
C HIS A 137 34.98 -13.50 -10.50
N ALA A 138 35.63 -13.47 -11.67
CA ALA A 138 35.07 -12.89 -12.90
C ALA A 138 33.74 -13.54 -13.36
N GLU A 139 33.49 -14.79 -12.98
CA GLU A 139 32.24 -15.52 -13.28
C GLU A 139 31.08 -15.17 -12.34
N HIS A 140 31.36 -14.49 -11.22
CA HIS A 140 30.39 -14.04 -10.23
C HIS A 140 30.63 -12.56 -9.93
N PRO A 141 30.16 -11.65 -10.80
CA PRO A 141 30.35 -10.22 -10.59
C PRO A 141 29.68 -9.78 -9.29
N SER A 142 30.22 -8.71 -8.70
CA SER A 142 29.59 -8.08 -7.55
C SER A 142 28.19 -7.59 -7.92
N GLY A 143 27.25 -7.70 -6.99
CA GLY A 143 25.85 -7.40 -7.28
C GLY A 143 25.00 -7.24 -6.04
N TYR A 144 23.78 -6.80 -6.29
CA TYR A 144 22.77 -6.51 -5.30
C TYR A 144 21.65 -7.53 -5.38
N TYR A 145 21.29 -8.09 -4.23
CA TYR A 145 20.13 -8.96 -4.14
C TYR A 145 18.88 -8.08 -4.03
N ILE A 146 18.03 -8.17 -5.04
CA ILE A 146 16.80 -7.39 -5.17
C ILE A 146 15.62 -8.28 -4.89
N LYS A 147 14.67 -7.74 -4.13
CA LYS A 147 13.36 -8.33 -3.97
C LYS A 147 12.29 -7.35 -4.41
N ASP A 148 11.53 -7.74 -5.42
CA ASP A 148 10.47 -6.96 -5.99
C ASP A 148 9.15 -7.73 -5.92
N LEU A 149 8.07 -7.00 -5.70
CA LEU A 149 6.72 -7.55 -5.62
C LEU A 149 5.94 -7.27 -6.90
N TYR A 150 6.38 -6.33 -7.74
CA TYR A 150 5.69 -5.99 -8.98
C TYR A 150 6.66 -5.44 -10.07
N PRO A 151 7.08 -6.27 -11.05
CA PRO A 151 6.82 -7.70 -11.14
C PRO A 151 7.51 -8.47 -10.00
N VAL A 152 7.02 -9.66 -9.70
CA VAL A 152 7.66 -10.51 -8.69
C VAL A 152 9.05 -10.91 -9.19
N TYR A 153 10.07 -10.45 -8.47
CA TYR A 153 11.47 -10.74 -8.72
C TYR A 153 12.19 -10.99 -7.41
N ASP A 154 13.04 -11.99 -7.36
CA ASP A 154 13.82 -12.35 -6.18
C ASP A 154 15.16 -12.90 -6.71
N GLY A 155 16.17 -12.04 -6.78
CA GLY A 155 17.38 -12.36 -7.54
C GLY A 155 18.48 -11.30 -7.50
N LEU A 156 19.59 -11.60 -8.16
CA LEU A 156 20.77 -10.75 -8.22
C LEU A 156 20.74 -9.85 -9.47
N ILE A 157 20.97 -8.54 -9.28
CA ILE A 157 21.38 -7.63 -10.35
C ILE A 157 22.84 -7.24 -10.16
N THR A 158 23.55 -6.98 -11.25
CA THR A 158 24.95 -6.57 -11.23
C THR A 158 25.13 -5.15 -10.68
N GLU A 159 26.34 -4.82 -10.20
CA GLU A 159 26.69 -3.45 -9.80
C GLU A 159 26.54 -2.44 -10.95
N GLU A 160 26.76 -2.88 -12.20
CA GLU A 160 26.59 -2.03 -13.38
C GLU A 160 25.11 -1.75 -13.69
N GLU A 161 24.23 -2.76 -13.56
CA GLU A 161 22.78 -2.53 -13.68
C GLU A 161 22.27 -1.58 -12.59
N MET A 162 22.73 -1.74 -11.34
CA MET A 162 22.40 -0.79 -10.26
C MET A 162 22.90 0.63 -10.57
N ARG A 163 24.10 0.77 -11.15
CA ARG A 163 24.63 2.07 -11.58
C ARG A 163 23.73 2.71 -12.62
N ILE A 164 23.32 1.97 -13.66
CA ILE A 164 22.41 2.45 -14.70
C ILE A 164 21.08 2.94 -14.08
N LEU A 165 20.51 2.19 -13.14
CA LEU A 165 19.29 2.59 -12.44
C LEU A 165 19.45 3.90 -11.66
N CYS A 166 20.55 4.03 -10.91
CA CYS A 166 20.82 5.21 -10.08
C CYS A 166 21.19 6.45 -10.91
N ASP A 167 21.86 6.28 -12.04
CA ASP A 167 22.31 7.39 -12.90
C ASP A 167 21.23 7.82 -13.91
N HIS A 168 20.17 7.03 -14.10
CA HIS A 168 19.07 7.39 -14.98
C HIS A 168 18.33 8.65 -14.47
N PRO A 169 18.07 9.66 -15.33
CA PRO A 169 17.37 10.86 -14.91
C PRO A 169 15.93 10.53 -14.45
N ILE A 170 15.48 11.21 -13.40
CA ILE A 170 14.10 11.17 -12.92
C ILE A 170 13.55 12.58 -13.01
N GLU A 171 12.31 12.73 -13.52
CA GLU A 171 11.69 14.05 -13.72
C GLU A 171 11.42 14.80 -12.41
N LEU A 172 11.26 14.07 -11.30
CA LEU A 172 11.10 14.57 -9.93
C LEU A 172 12.43 14.41 -9.18
N PRO A 173 13.30 15.42 -9.10
CA PRO A 173 14.61 15.29 -8.46
C PRO A 173 14.53 14.89 -6.99
N GLU A 174 13.45 15.26 -6.29
CA GLU A 174 13.17 14.84 -4.91
C GLU A 174 12.98 13.32 -4.77
N ALA A 175 12.68 12.60 -5.85
CA ALA A 175 12.60 11.15 -5.83
C ALA A 175 14.00 10.48 -5.83
N LYS A 176 15.07 11.23 -6.12
CA LYS A 176 16.46 10.74 -6.01
C LYS A 176 16.93 10.73 -4.57
N GLU A 177 16.32 9.83 -3.82
CA GLU A 177 16.62 9.59 -2.41
C GLU A 177 16.70 8.09 -2.15
N LEU A 178 17.75 7.66 -1.46
CA LEU A 178 17.88 6.33 -0.91
C LEU A 178 17.29 6.33 0.51
N LEU A 179 16.27 5.51 0.73
CA LEU A 179 15.79 5.19 2.06
C LEU A 179 16.55 3.97 2.59
N LEU A 180 17.35 4.13 3.63
CA LEU A 180 18.05 3.04 4.31
C LEU A 180 17.38 2.77 5.66
N LEU A 181 16.87 1.56 5.85
CA LEU A 181 16.33 1.09 7.12
C LEU A 181 17.35 0.23 7.85
N HIS A 182 17.49 0.45 9.15
CA HIS A 182 18.36 -0.34 10.02
C HIS A 182 17.54 -1.29 10.87
N ARG A 183 17.92 -2.57 10.85
CA ARG A 183 17.25 -3.60 11.63
C ARG A 183 17.45 -3.32 13.13
N PRO A 184 16.37 -3.22 13.92
CA PRO A 184 16.50 -3.05 15.36
C PRO A 184 17.13 -4.30 16.00
N THR A 185 17.83 -4.09 17.11
CA THR A 185 18.45 -5.17 17.88
C THR A 185 17.49 -5.82 18.87
N GLY A 186 16.37 -5.15 19.19
CA GLY A 186 15.37 -5.58 20.16
C GLY A 186 13.99 -5.83 19.55
N THR A 187 13.04 -6.13 20.43
CA THR A 187 11.61 -6.19 20.11
C THR A 187 10.94 -4.86 20.45
N VAL A 188 9.78 -4.60 19.85
CA VAL A 188 8.96 -3.42 20.18
C VAL A 188 8.59 -3.42 21.66
N SER A 189 8.94 -2.34 22.36
CA SER A 189 8.69 -2.16 23.80
C SER A 189 7.22 -1.87 24.11
N GLU A 190 6.79 -2.12 25.34
CA GLU A 190 5.44 -1.75 25.79
C GLU A 190 5.20 -0.24 25.73
N GLN A 191 6.23 0.58 25.98
CA GLN A 191 6.13 2.04 25.83
C GLN A 191 5.80 2.43 24.38
N GLN A 192 6.43 1.80 23.40
CA GLN A 192 6.13 2.03 21.99
C GLN A 192 4.72 1.61 21.61
N LYS A 193 4.27 0.45 22.09
CA LYS A 193 2.88 0.00 21.90
C LYS A 193 1.88 0.99 22.50
N ASN A 194 2.16 1.55 23.67
CA ASN A 194 1.31 2.58 24.29
C ASN A 194 1.24 3.85 23.44
N ILE A 195 2.38 4.32 22.89
CA ILE A 195 2.39 5.48 21.98
C ILE A 195 1.52 5.21 20.74
N ILE A 196 1.61 4.00 20.16
CA ILE A 196 0.78 3.62 19.01
C ILE A 196 -0.70 3.60 19.39
N ALA A 197 -1.04 3.07 20.56
CA ALA A 197 -2.42 3.07 21.07
C ALA A 197 -2.96 4.49 21.32
N GLU A 198 -2.13 5.41 21.84
CA GLU A 198 -2.50 6.82 22.03
C GLU A 198 -2.75 7.53 20.68
N ARG A 199 -1.88 7.30 19.68
CA ARG A 199 -2.07 7.82 18.32
C ARG A 199 -3.34 7.27 17.67
N HIS A 200 -3.60 5.99 17.85
CA HIS A 200 -4.83 5.34 17.40
C HIS A 200 -6.07 5.98 18.04
N ALA A 201 -6.07 6.16 19.36
CA ALA A 201 -7.18 6.78 20.07
C ALA A 201 -7.43 8.22 19.57
N SER A 202 -6.36 9.00 19.37
CA SER A 202 -6.44 10.34 18.80
C SER A 202 -7.06 10.31 17.40
N TRP A 203 -6.51 9.51 16.49
CA TRP A 203 -7.01 9.40 15.12
C TRP A 203 -8.48 8.93 15.09
N MET A 204 -8.85 7.95 15.90
CA MET A 204 -10.22 7.43 15.94
C MET A 204 -11.21 8.47 16.47
N SER A 205 -10.79 9.35 17.40
CA SER A 205 -11.63 10.44 17.91
C SER A 205 -12.00 11.46 16.82
N ASP A 206 -11.13 11.61 15.83
CA ASP A 206 -11.29 12.50 14.68
C ASP A 206 -11.87 11.81 13.43
N TYR A 207 -11.92 10.48 13.40
CA TYR A 207 -12.43 9.73 12.25
C TYR A 207 -13.90 10.06 11.95
N ARG A 208 -14.18 10.51 10.72
CA ARG A 208 -15.53 10.80 10.22
C ARG A 208 -15.70 10.16 8.83
N ASP A 209 -16.90 9.62 8.60
CA ASP A 209 -17.29 9.04 7.32
C ASP A 209 -18.80 9.26 7.13
N GLU A 210 -19.15 10.19 6.26
CA GLU A 210 -20.51 10.52 5.83
C GLU A 210 -21.06 9.52 4.82
N ARG A 211 -20.20 8.65 4.27
CA ARG A 211 -20.58 7.55 3.39
C ARG A 211 -21.07 8.03 2.02
N VAL A 212 -20.57 9.19 1.57
CA VAL A 212 -20.99 9.86 0.32
C VAL A 212 -20.74 8.98 -0.89
N MET A 213 -19.67 8.19 -0.86
CA MET A 213 -19.31 7.28 -1.96
C MET A 213 -20.43 6.28 -2.26
N TYR A 214 -20.97 5.60 -1.26
CA TYR A 214 -22.01 4.58 -1.48
C TYR A 214 -23.30 5.21 -2.00
N HIS A 215 -23.72 6.33 -1.43
CA HIS A 215 -24.90 7.05 -1.87
C HIS A 215 -24.76 7.49 -3.33
N THR A 216 -23.60 8.02 -3.69
CA THR A 216 -23.32 8.46 -5.06
C THR A 216 -23.31 7.28 -6.06
N ILE A 217 -22.70 6.15 -5.71
CA ILE A 217 -22.69 4.95 -6.56
C ILE A 217 -24.12 4.43 -6.76
N LEU A 218 -24.94 4.40 -5.71
CA LEU A 218 -26.34 4.01 -5.81
C LEU A 218 -27.12 4.94 -6.75
N ASP A 219 -26.89 6.25 -6.69
CA ASP A 219 -27.53 7.22 -7.57
C ASP A 219 -27.13 7.07 -9.03
N TYR A 220 -25.85 6.75 -9.31
CA TYR A 220 -25.42 6.44 -10.68
C TYR A 220 -26.10 5.19 -11.22
N VAL A 221 -26.13 4.13 -10.41
CA VAL A 221 -26.74 2.85 -10.79
C VAL A 221 -28.27 2.95 -10.95
N ASP A 222 -28.91 3.86 -10.21
CA ASP A 222 -30.34 4.18 -10.36
C ASP A 222 -30.63 5.12 -11.54
N GLY A 223 -29.62 5.65 -12.22
CA GLY A 223 -29.80 6.67 -13.26
C GLY A 223 -30.32 8.01 -12.73
N ARG A 224 -30.23 8.25 -11.41
CA ARG A 224 -30.62 9.52 -10.76
C ARG A 224 -29.56 10.60 -10.88
N ARG A 225 -28.32 10.21 -11.18
CA ARG A 225 -27.18 11.12 -11.33
C ARG A 225 -26.44 10.82 -12.62
N THR A 226 -25.98 11.87 -13.30
CA THR A 226 -25.12 11.74 -14.48
C THR A 226 -23.68 11.45 -14.05
N SER A 227 -23.06 10.45 -14.68
CA SER A 227 -21.66 10.09 -14.46
C SER A 227 -20.73 11.27 -14.74
N PRO A 228 -19.67 11.49 -13.93
CA PRO A 228 -18.61 12.45 -14.23
C PRO A 228 -17.57 11.89 -15.21
N PHE A 229 -17.68 10.61 -15.59
CA PHE A 229 -16.76 9.92 -16.51
C PHE A 229 -17.29 9.93 -17.95
N GLU A 230 -16.39 9.78 -18.92
CA GLU A 230 -16.73 9.83 -20.36
C GLU A 230 -17.55 8.61 -20.78
N SER A 231 -17.36 7.47 -20.10
CA SER A 231 -18.05 6.22 -20.40
C SER A 231 -18.52 5.47 -19.14
N LEU A 232 -19.47 4.55 -19.33
CA LEU A 232 -19.87 3.61 -18.28
C LEU A 232 -18.72 2.66 -17.90
N ALA A 233 -17.86 2.29 -18.85
CA ALA A 233 -16.71 1.45 -18.60
C ALA A 233 -15.73 2.12 -17.61
N GLU A 234 -15.44 3.42 -17.80
CA GLU A 234 -14.63 4.20 -16.87
C GLU A 234 -15.26 4.35 -15.50
N LEU A 235 -16.58 4.62 -15.43
CA LEU A 235 -17.30 4.67 -14.16
C LEU A 235 -17.18 3.33 -13.42
N TYR A 236 -17.37 2.21 -14.12
CA TYR A 236 -17.29 0.88 -13.52
C TYR A 236 -15.86 0.53 -13.11
N ASP A 237 -14.85 0.91 -13.89
CA ASP A 237 -13.44 0.75 -13.51
C ASP A 237 -13.10 1.55 -12.25
N CYS A 238 -13.53 2.83 -12.19
CA CYS A 238 -13.39 3.66 -10.99
C CYS A 238 -14.08 3.03 -9.77
N CYS A 239 -15.31 2.52 -9.92
CA CYS A 239 -16.01 1.80 -8.84
C CYS A 239 -15.22 0.55 -8.42
N ALA A 240 -14.68 -0.21 -9.36
CA ALA A 240 -13.89 -1.39 -9.05
C ALA A 240 -12.65 -1.04 -8.22
N HIS A 241 -11.95 0.05 -8.58
CA HIS A 241 -10.83 0.60 -7.83
C HIS A 241 -11.23 1.10 -6.45
N ALA A 242 -12.34 1.82 -6.33
CA ALA A 242 -12.85 2.30 -5.04
C ALA A 242 -13.16 1.14 -4.08
N PHE A 243 -13.85 0.10 -4.56
CA PHE A 243 -14.14 -1.07 -3.73
C PHE A 243 -12.92 -1.95 -3.47
N LYS A 244 -11.91 -1.97 -4.36
CA LYS A 244 -10.59 -2.55 -4.06
C LYS A 244 -9.99 -1.84 -2.84
N PHE A 245 -10.00 -0.51 -2.86
CA PHE A 245 -9.47 0.33 -1.79
C PHE A 245 -10.18 0.05 -0.46
N VAL A 246 -11.52 0.13 -0.43
CA VAL A 246 -12.33 -0.19 0.75
C VAL A 246 -11.95 -1.57 1.28
N ALA A 247 -11.86 -2.59 0.42
CA ALA A 247 -11.49 -3.94 0.84
C ALA A 247 -10.14 -3.99 1.56
N GLY A 248 -9.10 -3.38 0.98
CA GLY A 248 -7.78 -3.32 1.62
C GLY A 248 -7.80 -2.57 2.94
N SER A 249 -8.40 -1.39 2.94
CA SER A 249 -8.38 -0.48 4.08
C SER A 249 -9.05 -1.09 5.31
N ARG A 250 -10.22 -1.72 5.16
CA ARG A 250 -10.93 -2.36 6.28
C ARG A 250 -10.23 -3.64 6.74
N HIS A 251 -9.67 -4.41 5.81
CA HIS A 251 -8.99 -5.65 6.17
C HIS A 251 -7.68 -5.40 6.91
N LEU A 252 -6.85 -4.46 6.44
CA LEU A 252 -5.59 -4.10 7.09
C LEU A 252 -5.84 -3.50 8.48
N TYR A 253 -6.86 -2.64 8.62
CA TYR A 253 -7.24 -2.12 9.93
C TYR A 253 -7.71 -3.23 10.88
N SER A 254 -8.36 -4.29 10.36
CA SER A 254 -8.71 -5.46 11.18
C SER A 254 -7.50 -6.20 11.74
N PHE A 255 -6.34 -6.19 11.04
CA PHE A 255 -5.10 -6.76 11.57
C PHE A 255 -4.54 -5.95 12.73
N TYR A 256 -4.63 -4.62 12.68
CA TYR A 256 -4.27 -3.77 13.82
C TYR A 256 -5.12 -4.09 15.06
N LEU A 257 -6.44 -4.17 14.89
CA LEU A 257 -7.36 -4.50 15.99
C LEU A 257 -7.09 -5.89 16.56
N GLU A 258 -6.84 -6.89 15.70
CA GLU A 258 -6.49 -8.24 16.14
C GLU A 258 -5.16 -8.26 16.91
N HIS A 259 -4.15 -7.52 16.45
CA HIS A 259 -2.84 -7.47 17.10
C HIS A 259 -2.85 -6.73 18.44
N THR A 260 -3.77 -5.77 18.61
CA THR A 260 -3.94 -5.01 19.87
C THR A 260 -4.95 -5.64 20.82
N GLY A 261 -5.49 -6.82 20.49
CA GLY A 261 -6.41 -7.56 21.36
C GLY A 261 -7.79 -6.92 21.50
N GLN A 262 -8.23 -6.17 20.48
CA GLN A 262 -9.53 -5.51 20.46
C GLN A 262 -10.68 -6.49 20.23
N ASP A 263 -11.91 -6.00 20.40
CA ASP A 263 -13.12 -6.82 20.36
C ASP A 263 -13.30 -7.61 19.05
N ALA A 264 -13.62 -8.90 19.19
CA ALA A 264 -13.76 -9.83 18.07
C ALA A 264 -14.95 -9.48 17.15
N SER A 265 -15.98 -8.80 17.67
CA SER A 265 -17.13 -8.35 16.86
C SER A 265 -16.69 -7.29 15.85
N SER A 266 -15.94 -6.28 16.30
CA SER A 266 -15.39 -5.22 15.43
C SER A 266 -14.47 -5.78 14.34
N ILE A 267 -13.58 -6.71 14.69
CA ILE A 267 -12.71 -7.40 13.73
C ILE A 267 -13.53 -8.15 12.68
N SER A 268 -14.56 -8.88 13.11
CA SER A 268 -15.46 -9.63 12.23
C SER A 268 -16.22 -8.71 11.27
N MET A 269 -16.77 -7.59 11.77
CA MET A 269 -17.47 -6.61 10.95
C MET A 269 -16.57 -6.02 9.85
N LEU A 270 -15.34 -5.62 10.20
CA LEU A 270 -14.38 -5.09 9.21
C LEU A 270 -13.99 -6.12 8.16
N ARG A 271 -13.82 -7.39 8.55
CA ARG A 271 -13.51 -8.48 7.62
C ARG A 271 -14.70 -8.77 6.68
N GLU A 272 -15.93 -8.71 7.18
CA GLU A 272 -17.13 -8.86 6.35
C GLU A 272 -17.30 -7.66 5.40
N LEU A 273 -17.06 -6.43 5.87
CA LEU A 273 -17.00 -5.25 5.01
C LEU A 273 -15.99 -5.42 3.87
N ALA A 274 -14.78 -5.88 4.18
CA ALA A 274 -13.75 -6.11 3.18
C ALA A 274 -14.14 -7.18 2.15
N LYS A 275 -14.81 -8.25 2.59
CA LYS A 275 -15.33 -9.30 1.71
C LYS A 275 -16.43 -8.77 0.79
N LYS A 276 -17.40 -8.03 1.31
CA LYS A 276 -18.47 -7.40 0.50
C LYS A 276 -17.91 -6.39 -0.49
N ALA A 277 -16.93 -5.58 -0.08
CA ALA A 277 -16.21 -4.67 -0.96
C ALA A 277 -15.51 -5.43 -2.09
N ARG A 278 -14.83 -6.55 -1.80
CA ARG A 278 -14.21 -7.39 -2.84
C ARG A 278 -15.24 -7.98 -3.81
N THR A 279 -16.43 -8.34 -3.34
CA THR A 279 -17.55 -8.75 -4.20
C THR A 279 -17.93 -7.63 -5.17
N LEU A 280 -18.16 -6.41 -4.67
CA LEU A 280 -18.48 -5.25 -5.51
C LEU A 280 -17.35 -4.92 -6.48
N LYS A 281 -16.09 -4.94 -6.03
CA LYS A 281 -14.91 -4.76 -6.88
C LYS A 281 -14.92 -5.71 -8.08
N ASN A 282 -15.19 -6.99 -7.86
CA ASN A 282 -15.23 -7.97 -8.93
C ASN A 282 -16.46 -7.78 -9.84
N THR A 283 -17.62 -7.42 -9.28
CA THR A 283 -18.82 -7.11 -10.05
C THR A 283 -18.59 -5.94 -11.00
N PHE A 284 -18.02 -4.84 -10.50
CA PHE A 284 -17.72 -3.66 -11.30
C PHE A 284 -16.58 -3.90 -12.31
N PHE A 285 -15.54 -4.64 -11.94
CA PHE A 285 -14.46 -5.01 -12.87
C PHE A 285 -14.97 -5.83 -14.05
N LEU A 286 -15.89 -6.79 -13.83
CA LEU A 286 -16.51 -7.52 -14.93
C LEU A 286 -17.39 -6.61 -15.78
N ALA A 287 -18.15 -5.72 -15.14
CA ALA A 287 -19.00 -4.76 -15.84
C ALA A 287 -18.21 -3.75 -16.68
N SER A 288 -16.99 -3.36 -16.29
CA SER A 288 -16.15 -2.44 -17.09
C SER A 288 -15.70 -3.07 -18.42
N HIS A 289 -15.68 -4.41 -18.51
CA HIS A 289 -15.27 -5.11 -19.73
C HIS A 289 -16.44 -5.56 -20.61
N ASN A 290 -17.63 -5.73 -20.05
CA ASN A 290 -18.80 -6.27 -20.77
C ASN A 290 -20.04 -5.36 -20.77
N GLU A 291 -19.93 -4.19 -20.12
CA GLU A 291 -20.94 -3.15 -19.97
C GLU A 291 -22.27 -3.61 -19.32
N LYS A 292 -22.28 -4.76 -18.64
CA LYS A 292 -23.46 -5.32 -17.99
C LYS A 292 -23.27 -5.37 -16.48
N LEU A 293 -23.97 -4.48 -15.79
CA LEU A 293 -23.96 -4.43 -14.33
C LEU A 293 -25.18 -5.15 -13.74
N ASN A 294 -24.96 -6.01 -12.73
CA ASN A 294 -26.05 -6.55 -11.92
C ASN A 294 -26.48 -5.51 -10.87
N ILE A 295 -27.41 -4.64 -11.27
CA ILE A 295 -27.89 -3.52 -10.46
C ILE A 295 -28.44 -3.96 -9.10
N ASP A 296 -29.26 -5.01 -9.06
CA ASP A 296 -29.88 -5.48 -7.82
C ASP A 296 -28.85 -6.01 -6.81
N MET A 297 -27.82 -6.71 -7.30
CA MET A 297 -26.69 -7.14 -6.47
C MET A 297 -25.95 -5.93 -5.89
N VAL A 298 -25.63 -4.95 -6.73
CA VAL A 298 -24.90 -3.74 -6.29
C VAL A 298 -25.70 -3.02 -5.20
N LYS A 299 -26.98 -2.77 -5.44
CA LYS A 299 -27.87 -2.11 -4.48
C LYS A 299 -27.90 -2.81 -3.13
N ARG A 300 -28.13 -4.13 -3.15
CA ARG A 300 -28.18 -4.94 -1.94
C ARG A 300 -26.86 -4.86 -1.17
N VAL A 301 -25.74 -5.13 -1.83
CA VAL A 301 -24.44 -5.20 -1.14
C VAL A 301 -23.99 -3.82 -0.65
N CYS A 302 -24.20 -2.74 -1.41
CA CYS A 302 -23.93 -1.37 -0.94
C CYS A 302 -24.77 -1.01 0.29
N THR A 303 -26.05 -1.40 0.32
CA THR A 303 -26.94 -1.14 1.47
C THR A 303 -26.48 -1.92 2.71
N GLU A 304 -26.14 -3.20 2.55
CA GLU A 304 -25.58 -4.02 3.64
C GLU A 304 -24.27 -3.44 4.19
N MET A 305 -23.38 -2.95 3.31
CA MET A 305 -22.13 -2.30 3.72
C MET A 305 -22.38 -0.99 4.47
N LEU A 306 -23.33 -0.17 4.01
CA LEU A 306 -23.74 1.06 4.70
C LEU A 306 -24.21 0.79 6.14
N GLU A 307 -25.02 -0.25 6.33
CA GLU A 307 -25.51 -0.66 7.66
C GLU A 307 -24.39 -1.19 8.57
N LEU A 308 -23.47 -1.98 8.01
CA LEU A 308 -22.30 -2.49 8.73
C LEU A 308 -21.37 -1.36 9.16
N GLU A 309 -21.03 -0.42 8.27
CA GLU A 309 -20.17 0.72 8.62
C GLU A 309 -20.83 1.66 9.62
N ARG A 310 -22.16 1.84 9.58
CA ARG A 310 -22.89 2.59 10.61
C ARG A 310 -22.80 1.93 11.98
N SER A 311 -22.86 0.60 12.01
CA SER A 311 -22.76 -0.17 13.25
C SER A 311 -21.34 -0.11 13.82
N TRP A 312 -20.32 -0.25 12.97
CA TRP A 312 -18.91 -0.17 13.35
C TRP A 312 -18.51 1.23 13.86
N CYS A 313 -18.87 2.31 13.16
CA CYS A 313 -18.48 3.67 13.59
C CYS A 313 -19.12 4.13 14.92
N ARG A 314 -20.19 3.48 15.40
CA ARG A 314 -20.80 3.78 16.72
C ARG A 314 -20.04 3.14 17.88
N TRP A 315 -19.17 2.19 17.60
CA TRP A 315 -18.46 1.39 18.61
C TRP A 315 -17.52 2.21 19.52
N PRO A 316 -16.75 3.22 19.05
CA PRO A 316 -15.86 3.98 19.94
C PRO A 316 -16.59 4.94 20.90
N GLN A 317 -17.90 5.19 20.70
CA GLN A 317 -18.65 6.15 21.51
C GLN A 317 -19.35 5.53 22.73
N GLN A 318 -19.21 4.20 22.92
CA GLN A 318 -19.91 3.45 23.97
C GLN A 318 -18.98 2.70 24.94
N ALA A 319 -17.67 2.74 24.72
CA ALA A 319 -16.64 2.17 25.60
C ALA A 319 -15.99 3.25 26.46
#